data_AF-A0A069NPH6-F1
#
_entry.id   AF-A0A069NPH6-F1
#
_cell.length_a   1.000
_cell.length_b   1.000
_cell.length_c   1.000
_cell.angle_alpha   90.00
_cell.angle_beta   90.00
_cell.angle_gamma   90.00
#
_symmetry.space_group_name_H-M   'P 1'
#
loop_
_entity.id
_entity.type
_entity.pdbx_description
1 polymer ?
#
loop_
_entity_poly.entity_id
_entity_poly.type
_entity_poly.pdbx_seq_one_letter_code
_entity_poly.pdbx_strand_id
1 'polypeptide(L)'
;MSMKKYALSLAASLALGAAVSAHAQSAPAPGASDPSFSAWSLAQQCGQKGDNAAQGQCVGAVRGIVRGYQYGVLFLSQRASLADTDTKRGSLCLTNTSVSSIVDDFIADAKQVSEADLRRTPAEVAVLGSVHAHHACS
;
A
#
# COMPACT_ATOMS: atom_id res chain seq x y z
N MET A 1 -51.12 5.74 47.77
CA MET A 1 -49.71 5.40 47.46
C MET A 1 -49.30 6.20 46.24
N SER A 2 -48.27 7.04 46.40
CA SER A 2 -47.89 8.11 45.47
C SER A 2 -47.00 7.59 44.33
N MET A 3 -47.38 7.85 43.08
CA MET A 3 -46.61 7.51 41.87
C MET A 3 -45.33 8.37 41.81
N LYS A 4 -44.16 7.71 41.86
CA LYS A 4 -42.86 8.35 41.62
C LYS A 4 -42.68 8.63 40.12
N LYS A 5 -42.43 9.90 39.81
CA LYS A 5 -42.08 10.45 38.51
C LYS A 5 -40.72 9.89 38.07
N TYR A 6 -40.66 9.22 36.92
CA TYR A 6 -39.40 8.93 36.24
C TYR A 6 -39.10 10.07 35.27
N ALA A 7 -38.25 10.98 35.71
CA ALA A 7 -37.60 11.96 34.86
C ALA A 7 -36.13 12.01 35.29
N LEU A 8 -35.24 11.48 34.46
CA LEU A 8 -34.02 12.18 34.08
C LEU A 8 -33.38 11.49 32.88
N SER A 9 -33.43 12.21 31.77
CA SER A 9 -32.80 11.91 30.50
C SER A 9 -31.29 12.19 30.54
N LEU A 10 -30.57 11.53 29.62
CA LEU A 10 -29.37 11.98 28.91
C LEU A 10 -28.22 12.61 29.71
N ALA A 11 -27.14 11.86 29.87
CA ALA A 11 -25.77 12.39 29.88
C ALA A 11 -24.86 11.36 29.18
N ALA A 12 -24.56 11.56 27.90
CA ALA A 12 -23.34 12.25 27.43
C ALA A 12 -22.19 11.26 27.18
N SER A 13 -22.38 10.41 26.17
CA SER A 13 -21.34 9.56 25.57
C SER A 13 -20.52 10.38 24.57
N LEU A 14 -19.62 11.25 25.06
CA LEU A 14 -18.79 12.13 24.23
C LEU A 14 -17.36 12.14 24.76
N ALA A 15 -16.57 11.09 24.49
CA ALA A 15 -15.12 11.16 24.73
C ALA A 15 -14.24 10.09 24.03
N LEU A 16 -14.68 9.38 22.98
CA LEU A 16 -13.79 8.51 22.20
C LEU A 16 -13.80 8.92 20.72
N GLY A 17 -13.11 10.01 20.42
CA GLY A 17 -13.03 10.54 19.06
C GLY A 17 -11.84 11.46 18.85
N ALA A 18 -10.66 11.06 19.30
CA ALA A 18 -9.43 11.80 19.00
C ALA A 18 -8.20 10.89 19.17
N ALA A 19 -7.90 10.06 18.16
CA ALA A 19 -6.54 9.61 17.81
C ALA A 19 -6.60 8.63 16.63
N VAL A 20 -6.97 9.11 15.44
CA VAL A 20 -6.46 8.50 14.20
C VAL A 20 -5.70 9.59 13.48
N SER A 21 -4.52 9.90 14.03
CA SER A 21 -3.54 10.74 13.37
C SER A 21 -2.70 9.86 12.47
N ALA A 22 -2.93 9.98 11.17
CA ALA A 22 -1.96 9.86 10.07
C ALA A 22 -0.83 8.82 10.23
N HIS A 23 -1.01 7.65 9.63
CA HIS A 23 0.11 6.83 9.15
C HIS A 23 0.11 6.84 7.63
N ALA A 24 0.41 8.00 7.05
CA ALA A 24 0.77 8.15 5.66
C ALA A 24 2.07 8.93 5.63
N GLN A 25 3.12 8.31 5.10
CA GLN A 25 4.49 8.82 4.98
C GLN A 25 5.31 8.77 6.28
N SER A 26 5.99 7.64 6.50
CA SER A 26 7.17 7.61 7.35
C SER A 26 8.30 7.01 6.54
N ALA A 27 9.28 7.84 6.17
CA ALA A 27 10.60 7.33 5.82
C ALA A 27 11.11 6.48 6.99
N PRO A 28 11.87 5.40 6.77
CA PRO A 28 12.33 4.54 7.85
C PRO A 28 13.12 5.39 8.86
N ALA A 29 12.63 5.48 10.10
CA ALA A 29 13.37 6.13 11.17
C ALA A 29 14.68 5.34 11.41
N PRO A 30 15.81 6.01 11.75
CA PRO A 30 17.03 5.31 12.14
C PRO A 30 16.73 4.36 13.31
N GLY A 31 16.84 3.05 13.08
CA GLY A 31 16.49 2.01 14.04
C GLY A 31 15.14 1.30 13.82
N ALA A 32 14.41 1.60 12.73
CA ALA A 32 13.27 0.79 12.31
C ALA A 32 13.74 -0.64 12.02
N SER A 33 13.15 -1.62 12.70
CA SER A 33 13.35 -3.04 12.41
C SER A 33 12.95 -3.33 10.97
N ASP A 34 13.68 -4.22 10.29
CA ASP A 34 13.36 -4.64 8.93
C ASP A 34 11.88 -5.09 8.85
N PRO A 35 11.13 -4.70 7.81
CA PRO A 35 9.76 -5.14 7.62
C PRO A 35 9.69 -6.67 7.50
N SER A 36 8.62 -7.26 8.03
CA SER A 36 8.34 -8.70 7.90
C SER A 36 8.20 -9.15 6.44
N PHE A 37 7.87 -8.22 5.54
CA PHE A 37 7.85 -8.40 4.09
C PHE A 37 8.60 -7.25 3.39
N SER A 38 9.89 -7.48 3.11
CA SER A 38 10.81 -6.49 2.54
C SER A 38 10.92 -6.58 1.02
N ALA A 39 11.31 -5.48 0.37
CA ALA A 39 11.60 -5.43 -1.06
C ALA A 39 12.71 -6.42 -1.44
N TRP A 40 13.71 -6.61 -0.58
CA TRP A 40 14.74 -7.62 -0.80
C TRP A 40 14.16 -9.04 -0.88
N SER A 41 13.32 -9.43 0.08
CA SER A 41 12.72 -10.77 0.11
C SER A 41 11.84 -11.04 -1.12
N LEU A 42 11.05 -10.05 -1.53
CA LEU A 42 10.24 -10.14 -2.74
C LEU A 42 11.12 -10.22 -4.01
N ALA A 43 12.17 -9.41 -4.13
CA ALA A 43 13.07 -9.44 -5.28
C ALA A 43 13.77 -10.81 -5.42
N GLN A 44 14.20 -11.41 -4.31
CA GLN A 44 14.78 -12.77 -4.31
C GLN A 44 13.75 -13.80 -4.77
N GLN A 45 12.52 -13.75 -4.25
CA GLN A 45 11.44 -14.66 -4.65
C GLN A 45 11.10 -14.51 -6.15
N CYS A 46 10.99 -13.29 -6.63
CA CYS A 46 10.70 -12.98 -8.03
C CYS A 46 11.85 -13.35 -8.99
N GLY A 47 13.10 -13.37 -8.48
CA GLY A 47 14.28 -13.78 -9.25
C GLY A 47 14.36 -15.28 -9.54
N GLN A 48 13.61 -16.14 -8.84
CA GLN A 48 13.63 -17.60 -9.00
C GLN A 48 12.81 -18.08 -10.22
N LYS A 49 13.20 -17.66 -11.43
CA LYS A 49 12.45 -17.97 -12.67
C LYS A 49 12.29 -19.47 -12.98
N GLY A 50 13.07 -20.35 -12.35
CA GLY A 50 12.98 -21.80 -12.51
C GLY A 50 12.04 -22.51 -11.51
N ASP A 51 11.51 -21.79 -10.52
CA ASP A 51 10.60 -22.33 -9.51
C ASP A 51 9.19 -21.76 -9.72
N ASN A 52 8.28 -22.60 -10.22
CA ASN A 52 6.89 -22.22 -10.50
C ASN A 52 6.12 -21.80 -9.23
N ALA A 53 6.46 -22.36 -8.06
CA ALA A 53 5.82 -21.98 -6.80
C ALA A 53 6.29 -20.60 -6.35
N ALA A 54 7.60 -20.34 -6.41
CA ALA A 54 8.17 -19.02 -6.12
C ALA A 54 7.65 -17.96 -7.10
N GLN A 55 7.55 -18.30 -8.39
CA GLN A 55 7.00 -17.42 -9.41
C GLN A 55 5.52 -17.11 -9.15
N GLY A 56 4.71 -18.13 -8.81
CA GLY A 56 3.30 -17.94 -8.44
C GLY A 56 3.12 -17.04 -7.22
N GLN A 57 3.97 -17.19 -6.21
CA GLN A 57 3.98 -16.34 -5.01
C GLN A 57 4.37 -14.89 -5.35
N CYS A 58 5.43 -14.69 -6.13
CA CYS A 58 5.86 -13.38 -6.60
C CYS A 58 4.74 -12.65 -7.37
N VAL A 59 4.20 -13.30 -8.41
CA VAL A 59 3.12 -12.74 -9.24
C VAL A 59 1.89 -12.44 -8.39
N GLY A 60 1.55 -13.33 -7.45
CA GLY A 60 0.45 -13.13 -6.51
C GLY A 60 0.64 -11.90 -5.62
N ALA A 61 1.83 -11.74 -5.04
CA ALA A 61 2.18 -10.62 -4.17
C ALA A 61 2.15 -9.27 -4.94
N VAL A 62 2.84 -9.20 -6.09
CA VAL A 62 2.87 -7.99 -6.92
C VAL A 62 1.46 -7.62 -7.40
N ARG A 63 0.67 -8.60 -7.87
CA ARG A 63 -0.73 -8.38 -8.25
C ARG A 63 -1.57 -7.85 -7.07
N GLY A 64 -1.35 -8.37 -5.87
CA GLY A 64 -2.04 -7.94 -4.66
C GLY A 64 -1.74 -6.49 -4.32
N ILE A 65 -0.46 -6.12 -4.28
CA ILE A 65 0.00 -4.74 -4.03
C ILE A 65 -0.61 -3.77 -5.04
N VAL A 66 -0.46 -4.06 -6.34
CA VAL A 66 -0.91 -3.16 -7.41
C VAL A 66 -2.43 -2.96 -7.38
N ARG A 67 -3.21 -4.06 -7.24
CA ARG A 67 -4.67 -3.95 -7.14
C ARG A 67 -5.10 -3.26 -5.86
N GLY A 68 -4.47 -3.58 -4.73
CA GLY A 68 -4.74 -2.93 -3.45
C GLY A 68 -4.56 -1.41 -3.54
N TYR A 69 -3.50 -0.96 -4.19
CA TYR A 69 -3.26 0.45 -4.45
C TYR A 69 -4.32 1.08 -5.36
N GLN A 70 -4.66 0.46 -6.49
CA GLN A 70 -5.73 0.96 -7.37
C GLN A 70 -7.07 1.08 -6.63
N TYR A 71 -7.42 0.08 -5.81
CA TYR A 71 -8.61 0.16 -4.96
C TYR A 71 -8.50 1.26 -3.90
N GLY A 72 -7.33 1.45 -3.29
CA GLY A 72 -7.08 2.52 -2.32
C GLY A 72 -7.26 3.91 -2.92
N VAL A 73 -6.73 4.16 -4.11
CA VAL A 73 -6.89 5.43 -4.84
C VAL A 73 -8.36 5.67 -5.18
N LEU A 74 -9.06 4.67 -5.71
CA LEU A 74 -10.49 4.78 -5.99
C LEU A 74 -11.32 5.02 -4.73
N PHE A 75 -11.05 4.28 -3.66
CA PHE A 75 -11.72 4.45 -2.37
C PHE A 75 -11.50 5.86 -1.83
N LEU A 76 -10.26 6.34 -1.82
CA LEU A 76 -9.92 7.68 -1.34
C LEU A 76 -10.57 8.76 -2.20
N SER A 77 -10.56 8.61 -3.53
CA SER A 77 -11.19 9.57 -4.45
C SER A 77 -12.68 9.76 -4.14
N GLN A 78 -13.39 8.66 -3.89
CA GLN A 78 -14.83 8.67 -3.57
C GLN A 78 -15.09 9.20 -2.16
N ARG A 79 -14.26 8.80 -1.19
CA ARG A 79 -14.47 9.14 0.23
C ARG A 79 -14.10 10.58 0.55
N ALA A 80 -13.04 11.09 -0.07
CA ALA A 80 -12.55 12.46 0.13
C ALA A 80 -13.06 13.44 -0.93
N SER A 81 -13.82 12.98 -1.94
CA SER A 81 -14.26 13.79 -3.08
C SER A 81 -13.09 14.52 -3.74
N LEU A 82 -11.99 13.79 -3.97
CA LEU A 82 -10.80 14.36 -4.59
C LEU A 82 -11.14 14.88 -5.98
N ALA A 83 -10.53 15.99 -6.39
CA ALA A 83 -10.63 16.43 -7.77
C ALA A 83 -10.08 15.36 -8.72
N ASP A 84 -10.63 15.26 -9.93
CA ASP A 84 -10.20 14.29 -10.93
C ASP A 84 -8.69 14.38 -11.21
N THR A 85 -8.13 15.59 -11.17
CA THR A 85 -6.69 15.84 -11.34
C THR A 85 -5.83 15.23 -10.23
N ASP A 86 -6.32 15.23 -8.99
CA ASP A 86 -5.61 14.62 -7.85
C ASP A 86 -5.73 13.10 -7.89
N THR A 87 -6.92 12.60 -8.22
CA THR A 87 -7.15 11.16 -8.43
C THR A 87 -6.28 10.63 -9.56
N LYS A 88 -6.17 11.35 -10.68
CA LYS A 88 -5.36 10.96 -11.83
C LYS A 88 -3.87 10.90 -11.47
N ARG A 89 -3.36 11.89 -10.70
CA ARG A 89 -1.95 11.93 -10.27
C ARG A 89 -1.54 10.73 -9.42
N GLY A 90 -2.47 10.19 -8.61
CA GLY A 90 -2.25 8.98 -7.84
C GLY A 90 -2.59 7.69 -8.59
N SER A 91 -3.12 7.75 -9.81
CA SER A 91 -3.59 6.56 -10.54
C SER A 91 -2.49 5.90 -11.36
N LEU A 92 -2.66 4.59 -11.59
CA LEU A 92 -1.78 3.77 -12.43
C LEU A 92 -2.44 3.47 -13.77
N CYS A 93 -1.71 3.67 -14.86
CA CYS A 93 -2.18 3.47 -16.22
C CYS A 93 -1.78 2.09 -16.74
N LEU A 94 -2.46 1.06 -16.23
CA LEU A 94 -2.11 -0.35 -16.46
C LEU A 94 -2.89 -1.03 -17.59
N THR A 95 -3.53 -0.26 -18.47
CA THR A 95 -4.28 -0.82 -19.60
C THR A 95 -3.33 -1.58 -20.52
N ASN A 96 -3.59 -2.88 -20.72
CA ASN A 96 -2.72 -3.81 -21.45
C ASN A 96 -1.36 -4.11 -20.79
N THR A 97 -1.15 -3.71 -19.52
CA THR A 97 0.06 -4.07 -18.77
C THR A 97 -0.10 -5.44 -18.14
N SER A 98 0.84 -6.35 -18.42
CA SER A 98 0.88 -7.67 -17.80
C SER A 98 1.48 -7.59 -16.40
N VAL A 99 1.07 -8.46 -15.48
CA VAL A 99 1.73 -8.54 -14.16
C VAL A 99 3.19 -8.98 -14.30
N SER A 100 3.50 -9.84 -15.27
CA SER A 100 4.87 -10.27 -15.55
C SER A 100 5.79 -9.11 -15.95
N SER A 101 5.32 -8.16 -16.77
CA SER A 101 6.13 -6.99 -17.12
C SER A 101 6.38 -6.10 -15.91
N ILE A 102 5.36 -5.92 -15.03
CA ILE A 102 5.54 -5.20 -13.76
C ILE A 102 6.58 -5.89 -12.87
N VAL A 103 6.58 -7.23 -12.83
CA VAL A 103 7.59 -8.00 -12.09
C VAL A 103 8.98 -7.79 -12.68
N ASP A 104 9.13 -7.83 -14.00
CA ASP A 104 10.41 -7.60 -14.65
C ASP A 104 10.93 -6.18 -14.40
N ASP A 105 10.07 -5.15 -14.48
CA ASP A 105 10.40 -3.75 -14.14
C ASP A 105 10.88 -3.64 -12.68
N PHE A 106 10.14 -4.23 -11.73
CA PHE A 106 10.49 -4.23 -10.32
C PHE A 106 11.85 -4.90 -10.06
N ILE A 107 12.13 -6.06 -10.68
CA ILE A 107 13.42 -6.73 -10.54
C ILE A 107 14.54 -5.88 -11.14
N ALA A 108 14.29 -5.20 -12.27
CA ALA A 108 15.26 -4.33 -12.90
C ALA A 108 15.61 -3.13 -12.01
N ASP A 109 14.61 -2.48 -11.41
CA ASP A 109 14.81 -1.35 -10.49
C ASP A 109 15.48 -1.78 -9.19
N ALA A 110 15.09 -2.93 -8.63
CA ALA A 110 15.67 -3.44 -7.39
C ALA A 110 17.19 -3.67 -7.52
N LYS A 111 17.68 -4.07 -8.70
CA LYS A 111 19.14 -4.24 -8.95
C LYS A 111 19.94 -2.93 -8.88
N GLN A 112 19.27 -1.78 -8.97
CA GLN A 112 19.91 -0.46 -8.89
C GLN A 112 20.04 0.03 -7.44
N VAL A 113 19.41 -0.66 -6.49
CA VAL A 113 19.35 -0.28 -5.08
C VAL A 113 20.25 -1.20 -4.25
N SER A 114 20.87 -0.65 -3.21
CA SER A 114 21.71 -1.45 -2.31
C SER A 114 20.87 -2.51 -1.57
N GLU A 115 21.46 -3.67 -1.29
CA GLU A 115 20.78 -4.71 -0.50
C GLU A 115 20.32 -4.19 0.87
N ALA A 116 21.14 -3.38 1.53
CA ALA A 116 20.81 -2.83 2.85
C ALA A 116 19.55 -1.96 2.81
N ASP A 117 19.38 -1.18 1.74
CA ASP A 117 18.19 -0.34 1.57
C ASP A 117 16.97 -1.17 1.17
N LEU A 118 17.15 -2.18 0.32
CA LEU A 118 16.08 -3.12 -0.04
C LEU A 118 15.56 -3.91 1.17
N ARG A 119 16.42 -4.27 2.12
CA ARG A 119 16.02 -4.97 3.34
C ARG A 119 15.15 -4.10 4.25
N ARG A 120 15.44 -2.80 4.34
CA ARG A 120 14.69 -1.83 5.14
C ARG A 120 13.44 -1.30 4.45
N THR A 121 13.32 -1.49 3.14
CA THR A 121 12.19 -1.00 2.36
C THR A 121 11.06 -2.04 2.35
N PRO A 122 9.82 -1.69 2.75
CA PRO A 122 8.68 -2.59 2.60
C PRO A 122 8.45 -2.95 1.12
N ALA A 123 8.09 -4.20 0.85
CA ALA A 123 7.90 -4.66 -0.53
C ALA A 123 6.85 -3.84 -1.30
N GLU A 124 5.75 -3.47 -0.63
CA GLU A 124 4.72 -2.60 -1.20
C GLU A 124 5.28 -1.25 -1.67
N VAL A 125 6.13 -0.61 -0.85
CA VAL A 125 6.70 0.70 -1.17
C VAL A 125 7.60 0.61 -2.40
N ALA A 126 8.46 -0.41 -2.47
CA ALA A 126 9.35 -0.60 -3.62
C ALA A 126 8.59 -0.94 -4.91
N VAL A 127 7.60 -1.84 -4.83
CA VAL A 127 6.78 -2.21 -5.99
C VAL A 127 5.98 -1.01 -6.49
N LEU A 128 5.33 -0.24 -5.61
CA LEU A 128 4.58 0.94 -6.04
C LEU A 128 5.48 2.04 -6.58
N GLY A 129 6.68 2.22 -6.01
CA GLY A 129 7.69 3.13 -6.55
C GLY A 129 8.09 2.77 -7.99
N SER A 130 8.40 1.50 -8.24
CA SER A 130 8.69 0.99 -9.58
C SER A 130 7.50 1.20 -10.53
N VAL A 131 6.30 0.80 -10.11
CA VAL A 131 5.11 0.91 -10.97
C VAL A 131 4.78 2.36 -11.31
N HIS A 132 4.99 3.31 -10.40
CA HIS A 132 4.84 4.74 -10.71
C HIS A 132 5.92 5.27 -11.66
N ALA A 133 7.15 4.76 -11.58
CA ALA A 133 8.22 5.15 -12.49
C ALA A 133 7.94 4.71 -13.95
N HIS A 134 7.29 3.56 -14.13
CA HIS A 134 7.09 2.96 -15.46
C HIS A 134 5.65 3.10 -16.01
N HIS A 135 4.64 3.23 -15.13
CA HIS A 135 3.22 3.12 -15.50
C HIS A 135 2.32 4.20 -14.88
N ALA A 136 2.85 5.35 -14.47
CA ALA A 136 2.03 6.47 -14.00
C ALA A 136 1.13 7.04 -15.12
N CYS A 137 -0.05 7.55 -14.73
CA CYS A 137 -0.91 8.26 -15.67
C CYS A 137 -0.42 9.70 -15.92
N SER A 138 -0.17 10.04 -17.20
CA SER A 138 0.08 11.41 -17.67
C SER A 138 -1.21 12.14 -18.04
#